data_AF-A0A7W1JRC3-F1
#
_entry.id   AF-A0A7W1JRC3-F1
#
_cell.length_a   1.000
_cell.length_b   1.000
_cell.length_c   1.000
_cell.angle_alpha   90.00
_cell.angle_beta   90.00
_cell.angle_gamma   90.00
#
_symmetry.space_group_name_H-M   'P 1'
#
loop_
_entity.id
_entity.type
_entity.pdbx_description
1 polymer ?
#
loop_
_entity_poly.entity_id
_entity_poly.type
_entity_poly.pdbx_seq_one_letter_code
_entity_poly.pdbx_strand_id
1 'polypeptide(L)'
;NALNKSVGRDHLWIIGSDVKAIIAAGVSGNGFKMPDALAGRILRYHLIDNVRGEPDMWLPGQVKKADFTMKPLGKSKGKLLYSFKGAFTQKLSDGTRGLDGTIRGEMDLDAANNRVIRFRAYAEAQAWGDSKFTKLAPSGKFPLVVAMVEATDKIALNVPPEALGLEDEYFAPTVPVLDR
;
A
#
# COMPACT_ATOMS: atom_id res chain seq x y z
N ASN A 1 -2.37 -14.66 22.75
CA ASN A 1 -0.98 -14.53 22.25
C ASN A 1 -0.57 -13.05 22.33
N ALA A 2 0.53 -12.72 23.01
CA ALA A 2 1.00 -11.34 23.17
C ALA A 2 1.44 -10.69 21.84
N LEU A 3 1.87 -11.50 20.87
CA LEU A 3 2.26 -11.06 19.53
C LEU A 3 1.11 -10.43 18.73
N ASN A 4 -0.14 -10.69 19.10
CA ASN A 4 -1.31 -10.08 18.43
C ASN A 4 -1.72 -8.75 19.05
N LYS A 5 -0.97 -8.25 20.04
CA LYS A 5 -1.23 -6.97 20.74
C LYS A 5 -0.15 -5.92 20.45
N SER A 6 0.86 -6.24 19.64
CA SER A 6 1.90 -5.31 19.20
C SER A 6 1.43 -4.49 17.98
N VAL A 7 2.22 -3.50 17.61
CA VAL A 7 2.08 -2.73 16.38
C VAL A 7 3.34 -2.95 15.55
N GLY A 8 3.18 -3.34 14.29
CA GLY A 8 4.27 -3.34 13.31
C GLY A 8 4.48 -1.94 12.74
N ARG A 9 5.74 -1.56 12.49
CA ARG A 9 6.07 -0.33 11.77
C ARG A 9 6.69 -0.69 10.44
N ASP A 10 6.23 0.00 9.41
CA ASP A 10 6.73 -0.08 8.05
C ASP A 10 6.63 1.32 7.42
N HIS A 11 7.24 1.50 6.27
CA HIS A 11 7.31 2.77 5.58
C HIS A 11 6.95 2.56 4.10
N LEU A 12 6.04 3.38 3.58
CA LEU A 12 5.68 3.41 2.16
C LEU A 12 6.31 4.63 1.51
N TRP A 13 7.08 4.43 0.45
CA TRP A 13 7.62 5.52 -0.35
C TRP A 13 6.72 5.80 -1.53
N ILE A 14 6.29 7.07 -1.60
CA ILE A 14 5.56 7.63 -2.74
C ILE A 14 6.55 8.54 -3.46
N ILE A 15 6.89 8.17 -4.69
CA ILE A 15 8.00 8.77 -5.41
C ILE A 15 7.53 9.86 -6.37
N GLY A 16 8.48 10.67 -6.85
CA GLY A 16 8.17 11.80 -7.71
C GLY A 16 7.48 11.42 -9.03
N SER A 17 7.68 10.21 -9.56
CA SER A 17 6.96 9.74 -10.75
C SER A 17 5.49 9.42 -10.44
N ASP A 18 5.16 8.92 -9.25
CA ASP A 18 3.77 8.74 -8.81
C ASP A 18 3.04 10.07 -8.77
N VAL A 19 3.68 11.08 -8.16
CA VAL A 19 3.11 12.42 -8.02
C VAL A 19 2.83 13.02 -9.40
N LYS A 20 3.79 12.94 -10.33
CA LYS A 20 3.61 13.38 -11.72
C LYS A 20 2.46 12.64 -12.41
N ALA A 21 2.36 11.32 -12.25
CA ALA A 21 1.30 10.53 -12.85
C ALA A 21 -0.08 10.90 -12.30
N ILE A 22 -0.21 11.11 -10.99
CA ILE A 22 -1.46 11.56 -10.34
C ILE A 22 -1.87 12.93 -10.85
N ILE A 23 -0.92 13.87 -10.96
CA ILE A 23 -1.18 15.23 -11.47
C ILE A 23 -1.61 15.19 -12.94
N ALA A 24 -0.91 14.40 -13.75
CA ALA A 24 -1.20 14.25 -15.19
C ALA A 24 -2.57 13.60 -15.46
N ALA A 25 -3.00 12.67 -14.60
CA ALA A 25 -4.34 12.08 -14.66
C ALA A 25 -5.46 13.11 -14.39
N GLY A 26 -5.11 14.26 -13.81
CA GLY A 26 -5.96 15.45 -13.78
C GLY A 26 -6.67 15.70 -12.45
N VAL A 27 -7.33 16.86 -12.39
CA VAL A 27 -8.00 17.41 -11.20
C VAL A 27 -9.52 17.54 -11.38
N SER A 28 -10.08 17.03 -12.48
CA SER A 28 -11.49 17.14 -12.84
C SER A 28 -12.06 15.79 -13.27
N GLY A 29 -13.28 15.47 -12.84
CA GLY A 29 -14.06 14.34 -13.36
C GLY A 29 -14.43 13.25 -12.34
N ASN A 30 -14.84 12.09 -12.88
CA ASN A 30 -15.44 10.95 -12.16
C ASN A 30 -14.44 10.04 -11.41
N GLY A 31 -13.16 10.44 -11.35
CA GLY A 31 -12.05 9.65 -10.80
C GLY A 31 -11.23 8.95 -11.89
N PHE A 32 -10.06 8.45 -11.51
CA PHE A 32 -9.09 7.77 -12.38
C PHE A 32 -8.44 6.59 -11.64
N LYS A 33 -7.80 5.68 -12.38
CA LYS A 33 -7.06 4.56 -11.78
C LYS A 33 -5.84 5.09 -11.03
N MET A 34 -5.57 4.60 -9.82
CA MET A 34 -4.30 4.88 -9.14
C MET A 34 -3.13 4.42 -10.02
N PRO A 35 -1.99 5.15 -10.08
CA PRO A 35 -0.83 4.68 -10.82
C PRO A 35 -0.41 3.26 -10.39
N ASP A 36 -0.18 2.40 -11.38
CA ASP A 36 0.04 0.97 -11.13
C ASP A 36 1.27 0.70 -10.25
N ALA A 37 2.32 1.51 -10.39
CA ALA A 37 3.51 1.42 -9.54
C ALA A 37 3.19 1.71 -8.07
N LEU A 38 2.38 2.73 -7.78
CA LEU A 38 1.97 3.06 -6.41
C LEU A 38 1.04 1.98 -5.83
N ALA A 39 0.04 1.55 -6.60
CA ALA A 39 -0.85 0.47 -6.18
C ALA A 39 -0.07 -0.83 -5.92
N GLY A 40 0.88 -1.17 -6.79
CA GLY A 40 1.76 -2.31 -6.63
C GLY A 40 2.62 -2.25 -5.37
N ARG A 41 3.21 -1.09 -5.06
CA ARG A 41 3.96 -0.91 -3.82
C ARG A 41 3.09 -1.19 -2.59
N ILE A 42 1.91 -0.56 -2.54
CA ILE A 42 0.95 -0.74 -1.44
C ILE A 42 0.58 -2.23 -1.30
N LEU A 43 0.17 -2.87 -2.39
CA LEU A 43 -0.34 -4.24 -2.38
C LEU A 43 0.72 -5.28 -2.03
N ARG A 44 1.95 -5.12 -2.54
CA ARG A 44 2.97 -6.15 -2.45
C ARG A 44 3.80 -6.07 -1.18
N TYR A 45 4.01 -4.86 -0.67
CA TYR A 45 4.97 -4.60 0.40
C TYR A 45 4.36 -4.00 1.67
N HIS A 46 3.16 -3.40 1.61
CA HIS A 46 2.61 -2.67 2.77
C HIS A 46 1.24 -3.17 3.24
N LEU A 47 0.54 -3.98 2.44
CA LEU A 47 -0.64 -4.73 2.84
C LEU A 47 -0.25 -6.17 3.19
N ILE A 48 0.53 -6.27 4.26
CA ILE A 48 1.09 -7.51 4.80
C ILE A 48 0.96 -7.52 6.32
N ASP A 49 0.93 -8.71 6.91
CA ASP A 49 0.96 -8.87 8.35
C ASP A 49 2.41 -8.82 8.85
N ASN A 50 2.85 -7.64 9.28
CA ASN A 50 4.16 -7.37 9.87
C ASN A 50 4.09 -7.20 11.41
N VAL A 51 2.95 -7.50 12.03
CA VAL A 51 2.75 -7.29 13.47
C VAL A 51 3.38 -8.42 14.29
N ARG A 52 3.31 -9.64 13.75
CA ARG A 52 3.70 -10.88 14.43
C ARG A 52 5.17 -11.24 14.26
N GLY A 53 5.88 -10.61 13.32
CA GLY A 53 7.27 -10.93 12.97
C GLY A 53 7.58 -10.62 11.51
N GLU A 54 8.61 -11.26 10.97
CA GLU A 54 9.05 -11.09 9.59
C GLU A 54 7.97 -11.60 8.60
N PRO A 55 7.47 -10.72 7.71
CA PRO A 55 6.50 -11.09 6.69
C PRO A 55 7.20 -11.59 5.41
N ASP A 56 6.50 -12.42 4.62
CA ASP A 56 6.88 -12.58 3.21
C ASP A 56 6.11 -11.60 2.34
N MET A 57 6.81 -10.93 1.44
CA MET A 57 6.21 -10.03 0.45
C MET A 57 5.38 -10.81 -0.57
N TRP A 58 4.37 -10.15 -1.15
CA TRP A 58 3.56 -10.78 -2.20
C TRP A 58 4.28 -10.72 -3.55
N LEU A 59 4.36 -11.86 -4.23
CA LEU A 59 4.80 -11.94 -5.62
C LEU A 59 3.72 -11.36 -6.55
N PRO A 60 4.09 -10.90 -7.77
CA PRO A 60 3.12 -10.35 -8.72
C PRO A 60 1.91 -11.29 -8.93
N GLY A 61 2.18 -12.57 -9.21
CA GLY A 61 1.13 -13.56 -9.44
C GLY A 61 0.27 -13.91 -8.21
N GLN A 62 0.61 -13.43 -7.02
CA GLN A 62 -0.17 -13.63 -5.79
C GLN A 62 -1.17 -12.49 -5.55
N VAL A 63 -1.04 -11.35 -6.24
CA VAL A 63 -2.05 -10.30 -6.25
C VAL A 63 -3.18 -10.71 -7.20
N LYS A 64 -4.34 -11.05 -6.64
CA LYS A 64 -5.51 -11.56 -7.38
C LYS A 64 -6.54 -10.49 -7.70
N LYS A 65 -6.56 -9.40 -6.92
CA LYS A 65 -7.41 -8.23 -7.14
C LYS A 65 -6.67 -6.95 -6.76
N ALA A 66 -6.76 -5.94 -7.62
CA ALA A 66 -6.14 -4.62 -7.45
C ALA A 66 -7.00 -3.53 -8.12
N ASP A 67 -8.15 -3.23 -7.54
CA ASP A 67 -9.06 -2.20 -8.07
C ASP A 67 -8.92 -0.91 -7.25
N PHE A 68 -7.96 -0.06 -7.63
CA PHE A 68 -7.62 1.17 -6.90
C PHE A 68 -7.98 2.38 -7.76
N THR A 69 -8.78 3.26 -7.20
CA THR A 69 -9.26 4.48 -7.86
C THR A 69 -8.97 5.70 -7.00
N MET A 70 -8.64 6.80 -7.65
CA MET A 70 -8.42 8.10 -7.06
C MET A 70 -9.47 9.08 -7.58
N LYS A 71 -9.86 10.03 -6.76
CA LYS A 71 -10.79 11.10 -7.13
C LYS A 71 -10.22 12.45 -6.69
N PRO A 72 -10.17 13.45 -7.58
CA PRO A 72 -9.82 14.80 -7.17
C PRO A 72 -10.91 15.40 -6.28
N LEU A 73 -10.51 16.01 -5.17
CA LEU A 73 -11.38 16.73 -4.25
C LEU A 73 -11.33 18.25 -4.50
N GLY A 74 -10.34 18.72 -5.25
CA GLY A 74 -10.19 20.13 -5.62
C GLY A 74 -8.81 20.67 -5.30
N LYS A 75 -8.73 21.98 -5.06
CA LYS A 75 -7.50 22.68 -4.70
C LYS A 75 -7.69 23.49 -3.41
N SER A 76 -6.70 23.50 -2.54
CA SER A 76 -6.70 24.30 -1.32
C SER A 76 -5.30 24.83 -1.02
N LYS A 77 -5.16 26.14 -0.78
CA LYS A 77 -3.88 26.80 -0.49
C LYS A 77 -2.74 26.42 -1.47
N GLY A 78 -3.08 26.33 -2.76
CA GLY A 78 -2.15 25.93 -3.82
C GLY A 78 -1.79 24.44 -3.86
N LYS A 79 -2.41 23.59 -3.04
CA LYS A 79 -2.24 22.14 -3.05
C LYS A 79 -3.39 21.45 -3.77
N LEU A 80 -3.11 20.33 -4.44
CA LEU A 80 -4.11 19.48 -5.08
C LEU A 80 -4.54 18.40 -4.08
N LEU A 81 -5.85 18.25 -3.89
CA LEU A 81 -6.42 17.32 -2.91
C LEU A 81 -7.04 16.13 -3.63
N TYR A 82 -6.76 14.92 -3.14
CA TYR A 82 -7.29 13.68 -3.68
C TYR A 82 -7.80 12.76 -2.57
N SER A 83 -8.87 12.03 -2.84
CA SER A 83 -9.20 10.82 -2.11
C SER A 83 -8.90 9.60 -2.97
N PHE A 84 -8.75 8.45 -2.34
CA PHE A 84 -8.65 7.19 -3.02
C PHE A 84 -9.34 6.07 -2.26
N LYS A 85 -9.73 5.04 -3.00
CA LYS A 85 -10.26 3.80 -2.46
C LYS A 85 -9.72 2.64 -3.27
N GLY A 86 -9.65 1.47 -2.67
CA GLY A 86 -9.37 0.26 -3.40
C GLY A 86 -9.91 -0.99 -2.74
N ALA A 87 -10.19 -2.00 -3.57
CA ALA A 87 -10.45 -3.36 -3.14
C ALA A 87 -9.31 -4.26 -3.60
N PHE A 88 -8.90 -5.18 -2.74
CA PHE A 88 -7.74 -6.03 -3.01
C PHE A 88 -7.89 -7.43 -2.46
N THR A 89 -7.16 -8.35 -3.10
CA THR A 89 -7.02 -9.73 -2.65
C THR A 89 -5.61 -10.19 -3.00
N GLN A 90 -4.87 -10.69 -2.00
CA GLN A 90 -3.61 -11.40 -2.19
C GLN A 90 -3.74 -12.82 -1.66
N LYS A 91 -3.21 -13.80 -2.38
CA LYS A 91 -3.33 -15.21 -2.00
C LYS A 91 -2.20 -16.04 -2.62
N LEU A 92 -1.65 -16.97 -1.83
CA LEU A 92 -0.77 -18.02 -2.34
C LEU A 92 -1.52 -18.95 -3.30
N SER A 93 -0.80 -19.61 -4.21
CA SER A 93 -1.40 -20.54 -5.17
C SER A 93 -2.11 -21.72 -4.48
N ASP A 94 -1.56 -22.22 -3.38
CA ASP A 94 -2.15 -23.29 -2.54
C ASP A 94 -3.27 -22.78 -1.61
N GLY A 95 -3.42 -21.46 -1.50
CA GLY A 95 -4.40 -20.79 -0.65
C GLY A 95 -4.18 -20.86 0.85
N THR A 96 -3.03 -21.35 1.29
CA THR A 96 -2.72 -21.53 2.72
C THR A 96 -2.54 -20.19 3.45
N ARG A 97 -2.15 -19.14 2.73
CA ARG A 97 -2.01 -17.76 3.21
C ARG A 97 -2.68 -16.78 2.26
N GLY A 98 -3.28 -15.73 2.82
CA GLY A 98 -3.86 -14.65 2.04
C GLY A 98 -4.37 -13.48 2.86
N LEU A 99 -4.81 -12.46 2.15
CA LEU A 99 -5.36 -11.22 2.65
C LEU A 99 -6.42 -10.72 1.68
N ASP A 100 -7.57 -10.30 2.19
CA ASP A 100 -8.69 -9.82 1.38
C ASP A 100 -9.35 -8.64 2.07
N GLY A 101 -9.54 -7.51 1.37
CA GLY A 101 -9.98 -6.30 2.04
C GLY A 101 -10.14 -5.07 1.16
N THR A 102 -10.26 -3.94 1.84
CA THR A 102 -10.40 -2.62 1.21
C THR A 102 -9.50 -1.60 1.87
N ILE A 103 -9.14 -0.57 1.12
CA ILE A 103 -8.37 0.58 1.59
C ILE A 103 -9.08 1.86 1.19
N ARG A 104 -9.02 2.87 2.05
CA ARG A 104 -9.46 4.23 1.77
C ARG A 104 -8.43 5.22 2.28
N GLY A 105 -8.31 6.37 1.63
CA GLY A 105 -7.38 7.38 2.09
C GLY A 105 -7.50 8.70 1.35
N GLU A 106 -6.66 9.63 1.75
CA GLU A 106 -6.53 10.96 1.19
C GLU A 106 -5.07 11.34 1.03
N MET A 107 -4.81 12.17 0.02
CA MET A 107 -3.48 12.66 -0.31
C MET A 107 -3.55 14.12 -0.77
N ASP A 108 -2.62 14.92 -0.27
CA ASP A 108 -2.45 16.31 -0.69
C ASP A 108 -1.10 16.46 -1.37
N LEU A 109 -1.09 17.05 -2.56
CA LEU A 109 0.08 17.20 -3.40
C LEU A 109 0.49 18.66 -3.57
N ASP A 110 1.79 18.90 -3.46
CA ASP A 110 2.44 20.11 -3.96
C ASP A 110 2.94 19.85 -5.38
N ALA A 111 2.15 20.31 -6.36
CA ALA A 111 2.47 20.14 -7.76
C ALA A 111 3.74 20.88 -8.18
N ALA A 112 4.02 22.04 -7.59
CA ALA A 112 5.19 22.84 -7.95
C ALA A 112 6.50 22.17 -7.52
N ASN A 113 6.49 21.51 -6.36
CA ASN A 113 7.66 20.84 -5.80
C ASN A 113 7.66 19.31 -6.01
N ASN A 114 6.70 18.79 -6.77
CA ASN A 114 6.53 17.36 -7.06
C ASN A 114 6.56 16.47 -5.80
N ARG A 115 5.79 16.85 -4.77
CA ARG A 115 5.88 16.25 -3.43
C ARG A 115 4.52 15.94 -2.82
N VAL A 116 4.45 14.84 -2.07
CA VAL A 116 3.34 14.56 -1.14
C VAL A 116 3.52 15.39 0.14
N ILE A 117 2.48 16.14 0.51
CA ILE A 117 2.48 17.00 1.72
C ILE A 117 1.65 16.40 2.85
N ARG A 118 0.62 15.63 2.50
CA ARG A 118 -0.17 14.86 3.44
C ARG A 118 -0.56 13.54 2.80
N PHE A 119 -0.47 12.48 3.57
CA PHE A 119 -1.00 11.18 3.22
C PHE A 119 -1.61 10.55 4.45
N ARG A 120 -2.84 10.04 4.32
CA ARG A 120 -3.49 9.23 5.35
C ARG A 120 -4.27 8.13 4.67
N ALA A 121 -4.07 6.89 5.11
CA ALA A 121 -4.80 5.75 4.59
C ALA A 121 -5.14 4.78 5.70
N TYR A 122 -6.21 4.03 5.48
CA TYR A 122 -6.69 3.01 6.38
C TYR A 122 -7.19 1.83 5.57
N ALA A 123 -6.60 0.66 5.81
CA ALA A 123 -7.00 -0.60 5.21
C ALA A 123 -7.60 -1.53 6.27
N GLU A 124 -8.74 -2.12 5.92
CA GLU A 124 -9.43 -3.14 6.71
C GLU A 124 -9.46 -4.43 5.89
N ALA A 125 -8.95 -5.52 6.46
CA ALA A 125 -8.85 -6.78 5.74
C ALA A 125 -9.05 -7.99 6.66
N GLN A 126 -9.29 -9.12 6.02
CA GLN A 126 -9.27 -10.45 6.63
C GLN A 126 -8.04 -11.19 6.15
N ALA A 127 -7.10 -11.46 7.07
CA ALA A 127 -5.90 -12.22 6.83
C ALA A 127 -6.09 -13.69 7.24
N TRP A 128 -5.27 -14.59 6.69
CA TRP A 128 -5.18 -15.98 7.14
C TRP A 128 -3.81 -16.57 6.82
N GLY A 129 -3.46 -17.63 7.55
CA GLY A 129 -2.26 -18.41 7.30
C GLY A 129 -0.98 -17.83 7.91
N ASP A 130 0.04 -18.68 7.90
CA ASP A 130 1.39 -18.36 8.37
C ASP A 130 2.24 -17.77 7.26
N SER A 131 3.23 -16.95 7.63
CA SER A 131 4.35 -16.66 6.73
C SER A 131 5.41 -17.76 6.84
N LYS A 132 6.42 -17.72 5.97
CA LYS A 132 7.58 -18.60 6.02
C LYS A 132 8.29 -18.50 7.36
N PHE A 133 8.50 -17.27 7.84
CA PHE A 133 9.30 -16.95 9.02
C PHE A 133 8.48 -16.76 10.30
N THR A 134 7.19 -16.45 10.19
CA THR A 134 6.30 -16.17 11.32
C THR A 134 5.14 -17.18 11.34
N LYS A 135 5.17 -18.09 12.32
CA LYS A 135 4.16 -19.14 12.52
C LYS A 135 3.08 -18.73 13.54
N LEU A 136 2.11 -19.61 13.75
CA LEU A 136 1.06 -19.50 14.78
C LEU A 136 0.05 -18.36 14.51
N ALA A 137 -0.33 -18.18 13.25
CA ALA A 137 -1.48 -17.36 12.89
C ALA A 137 -2.75 -17.79 13.64
N PRO A 138 -3.64 -16.84 13.97
CA PRO A 138 -4.98 -17.19 14.42
C PRO A 138 -5.64 -18.19 13.47
N SER A 139 -6.37 -19.16 14.03
CA SER A 139 -7.10 -20.13 13.22
C SER A 139 -8.17 -19.44 12.38
N GLY A 140 -8.30 -19.84 11.12
CA GLY A 140 -9.24 -19.25 10.18
C GLY A 140 -8.83 -17.85 9.72
N LYS A 141 -9.84 -17.04 9.40
CA LYS A 141 -9.66 -15.64 9.02
C LYS A 141 -9.66 -14.76 10.27
N PHE A 142 -8.78 -13.77 10.28
CA PHE A 142 -8.66 -12.79 11.37
C PHE A 142 -8.53 -11.37 10.82
N PRO A 143 -9.00 -10.36 11.56
CA PRO A 143 -8.88 -8.98 11.12
C PRO A 143 -7.41 -8.53 11.10
N LEU A 144 -7.02 -7.88 10.01
CA LEU A 144 -5.78 -7.11 9.90
C LEU A 144 -6.15 -5.68 9.52
N VAL A 145 -5.60 -4.73 10.25
CA VAL A 145 -5.81 -3.30 10.03
C VAL A 145 -4.45 -2.65 9.79
N VAL A 146 -4.35 -1.89 8.71
CA VAL A 146 -3.14 -1.12 8.38
C VAL A 146 -3.51 0.35 8.30
N ALA A 147 -2.89 1.16 9.15
CA ALA A 147 -2.99 2.61 9.11
C ALA A 147 -1.68 3.19 8.57
N MET A 148 -1.79 4.09 7.60
CA MET A 148 -0.63 4.78 7.01
C MET A 148 -0.81 6.26 7.23
N VAL A 149 0.26 6.92 7.67
CA VAL A 149 0.31 8.36 7.85
C VAL A 149 1.61 8.88 7.28
N GLU A 150 1.57 10.11 6.77
CA GLU A 150 2.77 10.84 6.39
C GLU A 150 3.74 10.94 7.57
N ALA A 151 5.00 10.63 7.30
CA ALA A 151 6.09 10.66 8.27
C ALA A 151 7.20 11.58 7.75
N THR A 152 7.66 12.49 8.62
CA THR A 152 8.74 13.45 8.33
C THR A 152 9.98 13.21 9.18
N ASP A 153 9.97 12.20 10.05
CA ASP A 153 11.08 11.94 10.95
C ASP A 153 12.30 11.37 10.20
N LYS A 154 13.50 11.68 10.70
CA LYS A 154 14.75 11.27 10.05
C LYS A 154 14.91 9.75 9.92
N ILE A 155 14.28 8.97 10.80
CA ILE A 155 14.35 7.50 10.76
C ILE A 155 13.52 6.98 9.58
N ALA A 156 12.37 7.60 9.30
CA ALA A 156 11.55 7.29 8.13
C ALA A 156 12.24 7.59 6.78
N LEU A 157 13.32 8.37 6.77
CA LEU A 157 14.11 8.66 5.57
C LEU A 157 15.26 7.67 5.34
N ASN A 158 15.51 6.74 6.27
CA ASN A 158 16.53 5.72 6.12
C ASN A 158 15.91 4.42 5.60
N VAL A 159 16.54 3.86 4.56
CA VAL A 159 16.20 2.53 4.06
C VAL A 159 17.10 1.51 4.79
N PRO A 160 16.52 0.51 5.49
CA PRO A 160 17.34 -0.53 6.09
C PRO A 160 18.08 -1.31 4.99
N PRO A 161 19.34 -1.77 5.21
CA PRO A 161 20.15 -2.38 4.16
C PRO A 161 19.48 -3.55 3.43
N GLU A 162 18.70 -4.36 4.15
CA GLU A 162 17.96 -5.50 3.58
C GLU A 162 16.90 -5.07 2.55
N ALA A 163 16.27 -3.91 2.75
CA ALA A 163 15.29 -3.38 1.80
C ALA A 163 15.91 -2.91 0.48
N LEU A 164 17.24 -2.69 0.42
CA LEU A 164 17.95 -2.37 -0.83
C LEU A 164 17.98 -3.56 -1.79
N GLY A 165 17.87 -4.80 -1.28
CA GLY A 165 17.85 -6.00 -2.14
C GLY A 165 16.62 -6.12 -3.05
N LEU A 166 15.57 -5.34 -2.77
CA LEU A 166 14.33 -5.30 -3.54
C LEU A 166 14.13 -3.96 -4.28
N GLU A 167 15.15 -3.10 -4.34
CA GLU A 167 15.04 -1.71 -4.78
C GLU A 167 14.37 -1.56 -6.16
N ASP A 168 14.89 -2.25 -7.18
CA ASP A 168 14.38 -2.15 -8.56
C ASP A 168 12.90 -2.56 -8.63
N GLU A 169 12.55 -3.68 -7.98
CA GLU A 169 11.19 -4.21 -7.97
C GLU A 169 10.24 -3.41 -7.06
N TYR A 170 10.78 -2.70 -6.07
CA TYR A 170 10.00 -1.83 -5.20
C TYR A 170 9.67 -0.51 -5.88
N PHE A 171 10.61 0.09 -6.61
CA PHE A 171 10.37 1.35 -7.32
C PHE A 171 9.63 1.17 -8.66
N ALA A 172 9.70 -0.01 -9.26
CA ALA A 172 8.93 -0.40 -10.44
C ALA A 172 8.21 -1.76 -10.26
N PRO A 173 7.22 -1.85 -9.35
CA PRO A 173 6.58 -3.12 -9.04
C PRO A 173 5.68 -3.57 -10.18
N THR A 174 5.89 -4.79 -10.62
CA THR A 174 4.95 -5.47 -11.51
C THR A 174 3.77 -5.95 -10.68
N VAL A 175 2.57 -5.43 -10.99
CA VAL A 175 1.31 -6.09 -10.65
C VAL A 175 0.80 -6.66 -11.96
N PRO A 176 0.30 -7.90 -12.02
CA PRO A 176 -0.39 -8.36 -13.20
C PRO A 176 -1.43 -7.32 -13.59
N VAL A 177 -1.51 -6.97 -14.89
CA VAL A 177 -2.66 -6.24 -15.39
C VAL A 177 -3.84 -7.18 -15.18
N LEU A 178 -4.55 -6.99 -14.08
CA LEU A 178 -5.78 -7.71 -13.82
C LEU A 178 -6.82 -7.06 -14.73
N ASP A 179 -7.06 -7.69 -15.88
CA ASP A 179 -8.15 -7.30 -16.76
C ASP A 179 -9.44 -7.20 -15.94
N ARG A 180 -10.14 -6.09 -16.13
CA ARG A 180 -11.36 -5.73 -15.42
C ARG A 180 -12.53 -6.60 -15.84
#